data_AF-A0A7K2X0D7-F1
#
_entry.id   AF-A0A7K2X0D7-F1
#
_cell.length_a   1.000
_cell.length_b   1.000
_cell.length_c   1.000
_cell.angle_alpha   90.00
_cell.angle_beta   90.00
_cell.angle_gamma   90.00
#
_symmetry.space_group_name_H-M   'P 1'
#
loop_
_entity.id
_entity.type
_entity.pdbx_description
1 polymer ?
#
loop_
_entity_poly.entity_id
_entity_poly.type
_entity_poly.pdbx_seq_one_letter_code
_entity_poly.pdbx_strand_id
1 'polypeptide(L)'
;MTAAETGDSTGGTGAAVPPAGHQTVLAPEHILHSGNSGMIVERTAQVRGEFHSESREFARELAEYINTRQQGVASVFVYEETFGTKDLVHWLIHLNSMDDYETLVRMGSQDEGYRGLFGKARIDESKGGGGWARMFVDGTLRESVLLPQFWGMYGTAVDGTLERQSTVFQEAGTTVALPPARHQTSQPDDLLLHSANAGIVIHRTAQIMYDFRSEARQFAREAAEAINDNLAGEATVLLYEDAFGPMDRIHWLIHLRSLGTYQRLLQLHVQNESVRDIFFRERAPEKGAGGTWARMFAQGSFEDVALTPHHWGLYATRLPSAR
;
A
#
# COMPACT_ATOMS: atom_id res chain seq x y z
N MET A 1 48.33 -36.57 1.05
CA MET A 1 47.01 -36.50 1.70
C MET A 1 46.72 -35.03 1.96
N THR A 2 45.99 -34.44 1.04
CA THR A 2 45.67 -33.02 0.95
C THR A 2 44.58 -32.68 1.97
N ALA A 3 44.87 -31.71 2.84
CA ALA A 3 43.89 -31.12 3.74
C ALA A 3 42.92 -30.26 2.91
N ALA A 4 41.64 -30.59 2.99
CA ALA A 4 40.57 -29.83 2.38
C ALA A 4 40.31 -28.58 3.24
N GLU A 5 40.55 -27.41 2.65
CA GLU A 5 40.06 -26.14 3.16
C GLU A 5 38.53 -26.12 3.00
N THR A 6 37.82 -26.30 4.12
CA THR A 6 36.39 -26.00 4.21
C THR A 6 36.23 -24.49 4.22
N GLY A 7 35.94 -23.92 3.05
CA GLY A 7 35.51 -22.55 2.90
C GLY A 7 34.17 -22.35 3.61
N ASP A 8 34.22 -21.64 4.73
CA ASP A 8 33.05 -21.12 5.44
C ASP A 8 32.48 -19.97 4.61
N SER A 9 31.57 -20.30 3.69
CA SER A 9 30.79 -19.31 2.96
C SER A 9 29.69 -18.79 3.89
N THR A 10 30.07 -17.90 4.79
CA THR A 10 29.12 -16.97 5.40
C THR A 10 28.66 -16.01 4.31
N GLY A 11 27.70 -16.49 3.50
CA GLY A 11 26.92 -15.66 2.60
C GLY A 11 26.15 -14.68 3.47
N GLY A 12 26.75 -13.51 3.71
CA GLY A 12 26.14 -12.42 4.46
C GLY A 12 24.80 -12.09 3.82
N THR A 13 23.72 -12.48 4.49
CA THR A 13 22.38 -12.00 4.24
C THR A 13 22.38 -10.50 4.57
N GLY A 14 22.71 -9.68 3.57
CA GLY A 14 22.54 -8.23 3.67
C GLY A 14 21.15 -7.95 4.22
N ALA A 15 21.10 -7.14 5.29
CA ALA A 15 19.91 -6.96 6.11
C ALA A 15 18.67 -6.72 5.22
N ALA A 16 17.74 -7.69 5.24
CA ALA A 16 16.43 -7.46 4.68
C ALA A 16 15.80 -6.28 5.44
N VAL A 17 15.24 -5.32 4.71
CA VAL A 17 14.43 -4.25 5.30
C VAL A 17 13.36 -4.92 6.17
N PRO A 18 13.29 -4.65 7.48
CA PRO A 18 12.28 -5.24 8.34
C PRO A 18 10.88 -4.95 7.81
N PRO A 19 10.01 -5.95 7.63
CA PRO A 19 8.63 -5.72 7.20
C PRO A 19 7.85 -4.86 8.19
N ALA A 20 6.80 -4.20 7.70
CA ALA A 20 6.00 -3.29 8.52
C ALA A 20 5.29 -3.98 9.70
N GLY A 21 5.05 -5.29 9.62
CA GLY A 21 4.50 -6.09 10.71
C GLY A 21 5.37 -6.08 11.98
N HIS A 22 6.67 -5.80 11.87
CA HIS A 22 7.56 -5.64 13.04
C HIS A 22 7.32 -4.32 13.80
N GLN A 23 6.48 -3.45 13.26
CA GLN A 23 6.17 -2.16 13.85
C GLN A 23 5.05 -2.20 14.90
N THR A 24 4.50 -3.38 15.16
CA THR A 24 3.40 -3.63 16.08
C THR A 24 3.67 -4.89 16.89
N VAL A 25 3.07 -5.00 18.07
CA VAL A 25 3.13 -6.19 18.93
C VAL A 25 1.95 -7.14 18.71
N LEU A 26 1.00 -6.78 17.84
CA LEU A 26 -0.15 -7.62 17.54
C LEU A 26 0.27 -8.93 16.87
N ALA A 27 -0.45 -10.00 17.20
CA ALA A 27 -0.30 -11.27 16.50
C ALA A 27 -0.75 -11.12 15.03
N PRO A 28 -0.15 -11.85 14.06
CA PRO A 28 -0.45 -11.72 12.63
C PRO A 28 -1.94 -11.80 12.28
N GLU A 29 -2.70 -12.67 12.95
CA GLU A 29 -4.13 -12.87 12.76
C GLU A 29 -5.01 -11.68 13.19
N HIS A 30 -4.44 -10.75 13.96
CA HIS A 30 -5.11 -9.52 14.40
C HIS A 30 -4.71 -8.29 13.59
N ILE A 31 -3.82 -8.46 12.61
CA ILE A 31 -3.33 -7.37 11.77
C ILE A 31 -4.22 -7.24 10.52
N LEU A 32 -4.77 -6.04 10.33
CA LEU A 32 -5.32 -5.63 9.04
C LEU A 32 -4.18 -5.15 8.12
N HIS A 33 -4.25 -5.54 6.86
CA HIS A 33 -3.25 -5.24 5.83
C HIS A 33 -3.94 -5.15 4.46
N SER A 34 -3.18 -4.80 3.42
CA SER A 34 -3.73 -4.60 2.07
C SER A 34 -4.50 -5.83 1.56
N GLY A 35 -4.00 -7.05 1.76
CA GLY A 35 -4.73 -8.27 1.40
C GLY A 35 -6.11 -8.47 2.09
N ASN A 36 -6.26 -8.19 3.38
CA ASN A 36 -7.45 -8.60 4.16
C ASN A 36 -8.38 -7.44 4.56
N SER A 37 -7.96 -6.19 4.40
CA SER A 37 -8.77 -5.01 4.71
C SER A 37 -9.82 -4.73 3.63
N GLY A 38 -10.93 -4.10 4.04
CA GLY A 38 -11.99 -3.63 3.15
C GLY A 38 -11.74 -2.23 2.58
N MET A 39 -10.80 -1.48 3.18
CA MET A 39 -10.30 -0.21 2.65
C MET A 39 -8.95 0.16 3.28
N ILE A 40 -8.21 1.02 2.60
CA ILE A 40 -6.99 1.64 3.11
C ILE A 40 -7.17 3.16 3.06
N VAL A 41 -6.93 3.83 4.19
CA VAL A 41 -6.69 5.28 4.18
C VAL A 41 -5.18 5.49 4.18
N GLU A 42 -4.68 6.00 3.08
CA GLU A 42 -3.30 6.47 3.00
C GLU A 42 -3.27 7.93 3.44
N ARG A 43 -2.66 8.19 4.59
CA ARG A 43 -2.37 9.54 5.06
C ARG A 43 -0.92 9.87 4.78
N THR A 44 -0.66 11.00 4.14
CA THR A 44 0.70 11.49 3.90
C THR A 44 0.94 12.82 4.60
N ALA A 45 2.18 13.09 5.02
CA ALA A 45 2.59 14.40 5.51
C ALA A 45 4.08 14.65 5.28
N GLN A 46 4.43 15.85 4.80
CA GLN A 46 5.82 16.25 4.58
C GLN A 46 6.43 16.69 5.91
N VAL A 47 7.53 16.05 6.28
CA VAL A 47 8.29 16.40 7.48
C VAL A 47 9.18 17.61 7.21
N ARG A 48 9.32 18.48 8.21
CA ARG A 48 10.34 19.53 8.23
C ARG A 48 11.68 18.93 8.62
N GLY A 49 12.73 19.20 7.83
CA GLY A 49 14.03 18.55 7.96
C GLY A 49 14.67 18.69 9.34
N GLU A 50 14.45 19.81 10.04
CA GLU A 50 14.98 20.06 11.38
C GLU A 50 14.33 19.20 12.48
N PHE A 51 13.18 18.57 12.20
CA PHE A 51 12.39 17.74 13.11
C PHE A 51 12.22 16.30 12.61
N HIS A 52 13.13 15.84 11.75
CA HIS A 52 13.07 14.54 11.09
C HIS A 52 12.96 13.36 12.09
N SER A 53 13.67 13.42 13.22
CA SER A 53 13.65 12.37 14.25
C SER A 53 12.36 12.40 15.06
N GLU A 54 11.97 13.60 15.53
CA GLU A 54 10.78 13.82 16.34
C GLU A 54 9.49 13.44 15.56
N SER A 55 9.47 13.73 14.26
CA SER A 55 8.36 13.38 13.37
C SER A 55 8.17 11.88 13.22
N ARG A 56 9.26 11.13 13.03
CA ARG A 56 9.24 9.67 12.85
C ARG A 56 8.88 8.95 14.13
N GLU A 57 9.39 9.43 15.26
CA GLU A 57 8.98 8.95 16.59
C GLU A 57 7.48 9.16 16.78
N PHE A 58 6.96 10.36 16.49
CA PHE A 58 5.52 10.63 16.56
C PHE A 58 4.71 9.73 15.61
N ALA A 59 5.16 9.55 14.37
CA ALA A 59 4.48 8.71 13.40
C ALA A 59 4.34 7.26 13.90
N ARG A 60 5.40 6.74 14.50
CA ARG A 60 5.45 5.42 15.13
C ARG A 60 4.58 5.31 16.37
N GLU A 61 4.65 6.29 17.28
CA GLU A 61 3.80 6.34 18.48
C GLU A 61 2.31 6.38 18.10
N LEU A 62 1.94 7.16 17.07
CA LEU A 62 0.56 7.25 16.58
C LEU A 62 0.08 5.90 16.05
N ALA A 63 0.89 5.25 15.21
CA ALA A 63 0.55 3.94 14.65
C ALA A 63 0.44 2.86 15.76
N GLU A 64 1.40 2.82 16.69
CA GLU A 64 1.39 1.88 17.82
C GLU A 64 0.16 2.08 18.71
N TYR A 65 -0.22 3.34 18.97
CA TYR A 65 -1.40 3.67 19.76
C TYR A 65 -2.67 3.14 19.10
N ILE A 66 -2.84 3.41 17.80
CA ILE A 66 -4.02 2.93 17.05
C ILE A 66 -4.03 1.40 17.03
N ASN A 67 -2.92 0.74 16.67
CA ASN A 67 -2.82 -0.72 16.65
C ASN A 67 -3.20 -1.35 17.99
N THR A 68 -2.72 -0.78 19.10
CA THR A 68 -2.97 -1.34 20.42
C THR A 68 -4.39 -1.09 20.90
N ARG A 69 -4.95 0.10 20.63
CA ARG A 69 -6.25 0.54 21.18
C ARG A 69 -7.44 0.17 20.31
N GLN A 70 -7.23 0.00 19.02
CA GLN A 70 -8.28 -0.21 18.01
C GLN A 70 -8.12 -1.58 17.33
N GLN A 71 -7.77 -2.60 18.11
CA GLN A 71 -7.67 -3.99 17.61
C GLN A 71 -9.00 -4.44 17.01
N GLY A 72 -8.94 -5.04 15.82
CA GLY A 72 -10.13 -5.43 15.06
C GLY A 72 -10.82 -4.30 14.30
N VAL A 73 -10.52 -3.03 14.62
CA VAL A 73 -11.04 -1.84 13.93
C VAL A 73 -10.03 -1.36 12.89
N ALA A 74 -8.77 -1.16 13.29
CA ALA A 74 -7.74 -0.60 12.42
C ALA A 74 -6.35 -1.23 12.64
N SER A 75 -5.55 -1.28 11.58
CA SER A 75 -4.10 -1.48 11.68
C SER A 75 -3.33 -0.45 10.86
N VAL A 76 -2.33 0.18 11.46
CA VAL A 76 -1.57 1.29 10.92
C VAL A 76 -0.10 0.92 10.79
N PHE A 77 0.42 1.10 9.59
CA PHE A 77 1.82 0.93 9.26
C PHE A 77 2.40 2.22 8.70
N VAL A 78 3.65 2.52 9.09
CA VAL A 78 4.35 3.74 8.67
C VAL A 78 5.37 3.38 7.61
N TYR A 79 5.37 4.13 6.52
CA TYR A 79 6.32 4.02 5.42
C TYR A 79 6.92 5.38 5.10
N GLU A 80 8.04 5.34 4.39
CA GLU A 80 8.63 6.51 3.76
C GLU A 80 9.00 6.19 2.32
N GLU A 81 9.02 7.22 1.49
CA GLU A 81 9.41 7.07 0.10
C GLU A 81 10.92 6.78 0.00
N THR A 82 11.25 5.59 -0.48
CA THR A 82 12.62 5.22 -0.88
C THR A 82 13.03 5.99 -2.12
N PHE A 83 12.10 6.12 -3.07
CA PHE A 83 12.24 6.89 -4.28
C PHE A 83 11.00 7.77 -4.44
N GLY A 84 11.24 9.06 -4.60
CA GLY A 84 10.21 10.09 -4.72
C GLY A 84 10.55 11.30 -3.83
N THR A 85 9.59 11.76 -3.04
CA THR A 85 9.67 12.90 -2.13
C THR A 85 10.33 12.51 -0.81
N LYS A 86 11.53 13.05 -0.59
CA LYS A 86 12.26 12.84 0.65
C LYS A 86 11.50 13.40 1.85
N ASP A 87 11.57 12.68 2.97
CA ASP A 87 10.94 13.08 4.24
C ASP A 87 9.40 13.16 4.15
N LEU A 88 8.78 12.47 3.17
CA LEU A 88 7.34 12.24 3.13
C LEU A 88 7.00 10.95 3.89
N VAL A 89 6.20 11.09 4.94
CA VAL A 89 5.73 9.98 5.78
C VAL A 89 4.36 9.54 5.31
N HIS A 90 4.16 8.23 5.18
CA HIS A 90 2.89 7.60 4.83
C HIS A 90 2.42 6.77 6.03
N TRP A 91 1.19 6.99 6.47
CA TRP A 91 0.45 6.05 7.31
C TRP A 91 -0.53 5.30 6.43
N LEU A 92 -0.33 4.00 6.27
CA LEU A 92 -1.33 3.13 5.66
C LEU A 92 -2.23 2.59 6.77
N ILE A 93 -3.44 3.13 6.85
CA ILE A 93 -4.46 2.80 7.86
C ILE A 93 -5.45 1.82 7.22
N HIS A 94 -5.36 0.56 7.63
CA HIS A 94 -6.17 -0.54 7.11
C HIS A 94 -7.41 -0.72 7.97
N LEU A 95 -8.59 -0.75 7.34
CA LEU A 95 -9.91 -0.79 8.01
C LEU A 95 -10.80 -1.80 7.28
N ASN A 96 -11.79 -2.37 7.97
CA ASN A 96 -12.77 -3.24 7.29
C ASN A 96 -13.87 -2.43 6.59
N SER A 97 -14.16 -1.23 7.08
CA SER A 97 -15.31 -0.44 6.63
C SER A 97 -15.17 1.06 6.89
N MET A 98 -16.08 1.86 6.29
CA MET A 98 -16.21 3.28 6.60
C MET A 98 -16.71 3.52 8.03
N ASP A 99 -17.47 2.59 8.62
CA ASP A 99 -17.93 2.67 10.01
C ASP A 99 -16.73 2.55 10.98
N ASP A 100 -15.74 1.71 10.64
CA ASP A 100 -14.47 1.65 11.38
C ASP A 100 -13.69 2.97 11.24
N TYR A 101 -13.72 3.60 10.07
CA TYR A 101 -13.11 4.92 9.88
C TYR A 101 -13.81 5.98 10.75
N GLU A 102 -15.14 5.94 10.86
CA GLU A 102 -15.90 6.83 11.77
C GLU A 102 -15.46 6.65 13.24
N THR A 103 -15.18 5.41 13.65
CA THR A 103 -14.61 5.12 14.97
C THR A 103 -13.29 5.87 15.19
N LEU A 104 -12.39 5.87 14.19
CA LEU A 104 -11.14 6.63 14.26
C LEU A 104 -11.37 8.15 14.30
N VAL A 105 -12.32 8.68 13.54
CA VAL A 105 -12.67 10.11 13.56
C VAL A 105 -13.15 10.53 14.95
N ARG A 106 -13.99 9.71 15.60
CA ARG A 106 -14.52 9.99 16.94
C ARG A 106 -13.44 10.03 18.02
N MET A 107 -12.33 9.31 17.85
CA MET A 107 -11.19 9.34 18.79
C MET A 107 -10.68 10.77 19.04
N GLY A 108 -10.66 11.64 18.02
CA GLY A 108 -10.20 13.02 18.17
C GLY A 108 -10.98 13.84 19.22
N SER A 109 -12.23 13.46 19.49
CA SER A 109 -13.09 14.13 20.47
C SER A 109 -13.26 13.34 21.78
N GLN A 110 -13.25 12.01 21.70
CA GLN A 110 -13.66 11.11 22.80
C GLN A 110 -12.50 10.36 23.45
N ASP A 111 -11.35 10.23 22.78
CA ASP A 111 -10.20 9.48 23.29
C ASP A 111 -9.15 10.44 23.88
N GLU A 112 -9.09 10.50 25.22
CA GLU A 112 -8.14 11.33 25.95
C GLU A 112 -6.68 10.94 25.69
N GLY A 113 -6.39 9.64 25.52
CA GLY A 113 -5.02 9.18 25.28
C GLY A 113 -4.56 9.54 23.87
N TYR A 114 -5.44 9.39 22.88
CA TYR A 114 -5.19 9.85 21.52
C TYR A 114 -4.91 11.36 21.51
N ARG A 115 -5.79 12.16 22.12
CA ARG A 115 -5.59 13.62 22.25
C ARG A 115 -4.29 13.97 22.98
N GLY A 116 -3.94 13.20 24.02
CA GLY A 116 -2.69 13.35 24.76
C GLY A 116 -1.44 13.22 23.88
N LEU A 117 -1.46 12.35 22.87
CA LEU A 117 -0.34 12.20 21.92
C LEU A 117 -0.09 13.47 21.11
N PHE A 118 -1.15 14.17 20.71
CA PHE A 118 -1.07 15.44 19.98
C PHE A 118 -0.77 16.62 20.91
N GLY A 119 -1.16 16.55 22.19
CA GLY A 119 -0.87 17.57 23.20
C GLY A 119 0.56 17.57 23.74
N LYS A 120 1.34 16.50 23.51
CA LYS A 120 2.73 16.37 23.99
C LYS A 120 3.63 17.43 23.34
N ALA A 121 4.43 18.13 24.17
CA ALA A 121 5.57 18.91 23.67
C ALA A 121 6.65 17.92 23.19
N ARG A 122 6.97 17.98 21.90
CA ARG A 122 7.87 17.02 21.22
C ARG A 122 9.19 17.64 20.79
N ILE A 123 9.17 18.95 20.59
CA ILE A 123 10.35 19.70 20.18
C ILE A 123 10.96 20.33 21.42
N ASP A 124 12.26 20.11 21.59
CA ASP A 124 13.04 20.70 22.68
C ASP A 124 13.01 22.24 22.63
N GLU A 125 13.04 22.90 23.79
CA GLU A 125 13.01 24.37 23.86
C GLU A 125 14.21 25.02 23.15
N SER A 126 15.38 24.37 23.12
CA SER A 126 16.55 24.84 22.37
C SER A 126 16.33 24.86 20.85
N LYS A 127 15.36 24.08 20.35
CA LYS A 127 14.89 24.10 18.95
C LYS A 127 13.65 24.99 18.75
N GLY A 128 13.31 25.78 19.77
CA GLY A 128 12.17 26.70 19.78
C GLY A 128 10.88 26.11 20.33
N GLY A 129 10.87 24.87 20.84
CA GLY A 129 9.72 24.24 21.48
C GLY A 129 8.55 23.94 20.53
N GLY A 130 7.58 23.16 21.02
CA GLY A 130 6.29 22.94 20.34
C GLY A 130 5.86 21.48 20.25
N GLY A 131 4.64 21.31 19.73
CA GLY A 131 4.01 20.00 19.54
C GLY A 131 4.12 19.49 18.11
N TRP A 132 3.26 18.53 17.78
CA TRP A 132 3.32 17.79 16.52
C TRP A 132 3.22 18.67 15.26
N ALA A 133 2.39 19.72 15.29
CA ALA A 133 2.11 20.55 14.13
C ALA A 133 3.37 21.25 13.59
N ARG A 134 4.35 21.58 14.45
CA ARG A 134 5.62 22.16 14.00
C ARG A 134 6.52 21.17 13.28
N MET A 135 6.32 19.87 13.46
CA MET A 135 7.18 18.84 12.89
C MET A 135 6.90 18.62 11.39
N PHE A 136 5.72 19.04 10.92
CA PHE A 136 5.27 18.87 9.54
C PHE A 136 5.14 20.22 8.81
N VAL A 137 5.23 20.18 7.49
CA VAL A 137 5.01 21.36 6.63
C VAL A 137 3.50 21.62 6.55
N ASP A 138 3.10 22.87 6.77
CA ASP A 138 1.68 23.24 6.80
C ASP A 138 1.00 22.95 5.46
N GLY A 139 -0.21 22.40 5.51
CA GLY A 139 -1.01 22.08 4.32
C GLY A 139 -0.57 20.84 3.53
N THR A 140 0.45 20.10 4.02
CA THR A 140 0.94 18.88 3.36
C THR A 140 0.26 17.61 3.86
N LEU A 141 -0.52 17.67 4.93
CA LEU A 141 -1.30 16.52 5.39
C LEU A 141 -2.42 16.24 4.38
N ARG A 142 -2.36 15.07 3.76
CA ARG A 142 -3.33 14.60 2.76
C ARG A 142 -3.80 13.21 3.09
N GLU A 143 -5.02 12.89 2.69
CA GLU A 143 -5.57 11.54 2.78
C GLU A 143 -6.18 11.12 1.46
N SER A 144 -5.91 9.88 1.07
CA SER A 144 -6.54 9.18 -0.04
C SER A 144 -7.19 7.92 0.50
N VAL A 145 -8.35 7.57 -0.06
CA VAL A 145 -9.13 6.42 0.40
C VAL A 145 -9.19 5.38 -0.72
N LEU A 146 -8.50 4.26 -0.51
CA LEU A 146 -8.35 3.20 -1.48
C LEU A 146 -9.34 2.07 -1.18
N LEU A 147 -10.21 1.75 -2.14
CA LEU A 147 -11.16 0.65 -2.05
C LEU A 147 -10.69 -0.53 -2.90
N PRO A 148 -10.67 -1.78 -2.37
CA PRO A 148 -10.32 -2.95 -3.14
C PRO A 148 -11.20 -3.10 -4.38
N GLN A 149 -10.57 -3.24 -5.54
CA GLN A 149 -11.30 -3.36 -6.78
C GLN A 149 -11.87 -4.79 -6.94
N PHE A 150 -13.16 -4.91 -7.29
CA PHE A 150 -13.84 -6.20 -7.54
C PHE A 150 -14.59 -6.20 -8.90
N TRP A 151 -14.96 -7.37 -9.42
CA TRP A 151 -15.71 -7.47 -10.68
C TRP A 151 -17.10 -6.83 -10.56
N GLY A 152 -17.49 -6.00 -11.54
CA GLY A 152 -18.74 -5.23 -11.49
C GLY A 152 -18.59 -3.85 -10.83
N MET A 153 -17.50 -3.60 -10.09
CA MET A 153 -17.21 -2.26 -9.56
C MET A 153 -17.02 -1.26 -10.72
N TYR A 154 -17.76 -0.15 -10.65
CA TYR A 154 -17.73 0.99 -11.58
C TYR A 154 -17.80 0.63 -13.08
N GLY A 155 -18.49 -0.45 -13.43
CA GLY A 155 -18.72 -0.83 -14.84
C GLY A 155 -17.51 -1.47 -15.51
N THR A 156 -16.70 -2.22 -14.77
CA THR A 156 -15.72 -3.15 -15.36
C THR A 156 -16.44 -4.07 -16.36
N ALA A 157 -16.05 -4.06 -17.65
CA ALA A 157 -16.74 -4.88 -18.65
C ALA A 157 -16.58 -6.36 -18.29
N VAL A 158 -17.71 -7.00 -18.05
CA VAL A 158 -17.84 -8.42 -17.77
C VAL A 158 -18.94 -8.97 -18.67
N ASP A 159 -18.86 -10.23 -19.03
CA ASP A 159 -19.89 -10.99 -19.76
C ASP A 159 -21.17 -11.23 -18.91
N GLY A 160 -21.31 -10.53 -17.78
CA GLY A 160 -22.32 -10.76 -16.75
C GLY A 160 -22.08 -12.02 -15.91
N THR A 161 -21.22 -12.95 -16.32
CA THR A 161 -20.93 -14.19 -15.59
C THR A 161 -20.03 -13.91 -14.40
N LEU A 162 -18.92 -13.19 -14.62
CA LEU A 162 -17.94 -12.88 -13.57
C LEU A 162 -18.51 -11.93 -12.51
N GLU A 163 -19.32 -10.95 -12.92
CA GLU A 163 -20.03 -10.07 -11.97
C GLU A 163 -20.98 -10.86 -11.08
N ARG A 164 -21.76 -11.79 -11.64
CA ARG A 164 -22.65 -12.68 -10.87
C ARG A 164 -21.91 -13.62 -9.92
N GLN A 165 -20.62 -13.85 -10.13
CA GLN A 165 -19.77 -14.62 -9.23
C GLN A 165 -19.16 -13.79 -8.10
N SER A 166 -19.18 -12.46 -8.22
CA SER A 166 -18.67 -11.59 -7.15
C SER A 166 -19.56 -11.70 -5.91
N THR A 167 -18.95 -11.71 -4.74
CA THR A 167 -19.67 -11.75 -3.45
C THR A 167 -20.63 -10.57 -3.33
N VAL A 168 -20.22 -9.39 -3.80
CA VAL A 168 -21.03 -8.16 -3.79
C VAL A 168 -22.32 -8.30 -4.59
N PHE A 169 -22.27 -8.98 -5.75
CA PHE A 169 -23.48 -9.21 -6.54
C PHE A 169 -24.41 -10.24 -5.90
N GLN A 170 -23.85 -11.25 -5.23
CA GLN A 170 -24.60 -12.35 -4.63
C GLN A 170 -25.27 -11.99 -3.31
N GLU A 171 -24.67 -11.06 -2.54
CA GLU A 171 -25.19 -10.62 -1.25
C GLU A 171 -26.31 -9.58 -1.43
N ALA A 172 -27.56 -10.04 -1.35
CA ALA A 172 -28.73 -9.17 -1.30
C ALA A 172 -28.88 -8.56 0.10
N GLY A 173 -28.53 -7.27 0.24
CA GLY A 173 -28.65 -6.56 1.52
C GLY A 173 -28.56 -5.03 1.37
N THR A 174 -28.87 -4.31 2.45
CA THR A 174 -28.72 -2.84 2.52
C THR A 174 -27.29 -2.38 2.79
N THR A 175 -26.39 -3.32 3.09
CA THR A 175 -25.00 -3.05 3.45
C THR A 175 -24.10 -3.74 2.42
N VAL A 176 -23.33 -2.97 1.66
CA VAL A 176 -22.36 -3.52 0.72
C VAL A 176 -21.03 -3.69 1.47
N ALA A 177 -20.68 -4.94 1.79
CA ALA A 177 -19.34 -5.27 2.28
C ALA A 177 -18.41 -5.40 1.07
N LEU A 178 -17.37 -4.57 1.03
CA LEU A 178 -16.36 -4.67 -0.03
C LEU A 178 -15.50 -5.93 0.19
N PRO A 179 -15.33 -6.79 -0.81
CA PRO A 179 -14.48 -7.96 -0.69
C PRO A 179 -13.03 -7.51 -0.51
N PRO A 180 -12.28 -8.11 0.43
CA PRO A 180 -10.87 -7.82 0.57
C PRO A 180 -10.08 -8.10 -0.70
N ALA A 181 -8.98 -7.37 -0.90
CA ALA A 181 -8.18 -7.49 -2.11
C ALA A 181 -7.56 -8.89 -2.32
N ARG A 182 -7.43 -9.72 -1.27
CA ARG A 182 -6.98 -11.12 -1.41
C ARG A 182 -7.86 -11.95 -2.36
N HIS A 183 -9.12 -11.58 -2.58
CA HIS A 183 -10.00 -12.24 -3.56
C HIS A 183 -9.61 -11.97 -5.02
N GLN A 184 -8.66 -11.07 -5.27
CA GLN A 184 -8.19 -10.74 -6.62
C GLN A 184 -7.12 -11.70 -7.14
N THR A 185 -6.65 -12.65 -6.32
CA THR A 185 -5.56 -13.56 -6.64
C THR A 185 -5.85 -14.97 -6.14
N SER A 186 -5.26 -15.97 -6.79
CA SER A 186 -5.26 -17.36 -6.35
C SER A 186 -3.99 -17.76 -5.60
N GLN A 187 -3.08 -16.82 -5.34
CA GLN A 187 -1.89 -17.09 -4.53
C GLN A 187 -2.29 -17.63 -3.14
N PRO A 188 -1.67 -18.72 -2.66
CA PRO A 188 -1.80 -19.18 -1.29
C PRO A 188 -1.41 -18.12 -0.26
N ASP A 189 -2.04 -18.13 0.92
CA ASP A 189 -1.81 -17.12 1.98
C ASP A 189 -0.34 -17.05 2.43
N ASP A 190 0.40 -18.16 2.42
CA ASP A 190 1.82 -18.22 2.79
C ASP A 190 2.75 -17.59 1.73
N LEU A 191 2.26 -17.46 0.49
CA LEU A 191 2.97 -16.83 -0.62
C LEU A 191 2.48 -15.40 -0.89
N LEU A 192 1.35 -14.99 -0.30
CA LEU A 192 0.75 -13.68 -0.49
C LEU A 192 1.56 -12.59 0.23
N LEU A 193 2.08 -11.64 -0.53
CA LEU A 193 2.67 -10.43 0.01
C LEU A 193 1.61 -9.31 0.17
N HIS A 194 1.74 -8.57 1.26
CA HIS A 194 0.86 -7.47 1.64
C HIS A 194 1.63 -6.41 2.41
N SER A 195 0.99 -5.29 2.72
CA SER A 195 1.62 -4.15 3.38
C SER A 195 2.41 -4.55 4.65
N ALA A 196 1.84 -5.39 5.51
CA ALA A 196 2.53 -5.84 6.73
C ALA A 196 3.75 -6.78 6.51
N ASN A 197 3.84 -7.59 5.45
CA ASN A 197 4.92 -8.58 5.30
C ASN A 197 5.91 -8.28 4.15
N ALA A 198 5.61 -7.30 3.30
CA ALA A 198 6.47 -6.90 2.20
C ALA A 198 7.72 -6.14 2.67
N GLY A 199 8.83 -6.31 1.96
CA GLY A 199 10.05 -5.54 2.21
C GLY A 199 10.00 -4.14 1.58
N ILE A 200 9.25 -3.98 0.49
CA ILE A 200 8.98 -2.70 -0.16
C ILE A 200 7.63 -2.79 -0.88
N VAL A 201 6.89 -1.68 -0.94
CA VAL A 201 5.63 -1.58 -1.68
C VAL A 201 5.79 -0.51 -2.75
N ILE A 202 5.60 -0.86 -4.02
CA ILE A 202 5.44 0.14 -5.07
C ILE A 202 3.96 0.50 -5.13
N HIS A 203 3.67 1.78 -4.91
CA HIS A 203 2.36 2.37 -5.16
C HIS A 203 2.38 2.99 -6.54
N ARG A 204 1.81 2.27 -7.50
CA ARG A 204 1.60 2.77 -8.85
C ARG A 204 0.21 3.35 -8.96
N THR A 205 0.08 4.55 -9.51
CA THR A 205 -1.21 5.18 -9.79
C THR A 205 -1.32 5.53 -11.26
N ALA A 206 -2.55 5.48 -11.79
CA ALA A 206 -2.84 5.98 -13.13
C ALA A 206 -4.28 6.52 -13.21
N GLN A 207 -4.48 7.55 -14.03
CA GLN A 207 -5.80 8.11 -14.30
C GLN A 207 -6.36 7.47 -15.57
N ILE A 208 -7.49 6.80 -15.46
CA ILE A 208 -8.15 6.19 -16.61
C ILE A 208 -8.90 7.27 -17.41
N MET A 209 -8.87 7.15 -18.73
CA MET A 209 -9.72 7.92 -19.63
C MET A 209 -11.14 7.36 -19.58
N TYR A 210 -12.13 8.21 -19.30
CA TYR A 210 -13.52 7.81 -19.08
C TYR A 210 -14.08 6.85 -20.16
N ASP A 211 -13.80 7.13 -21.42
CA ASP A 211 -14.26 6.34 -22.56
C ASP A 211 -13.72 4.90 -22.58
N PHE A 212 -12.63 4.63 -21.85
CA PHE A 212 -11.95 3.33 -21.78
C PHE A 212 -12.02 2.69 -20.39
N ARG A 213 -12.92 3.16 -19.51
CA ARG A 213 -13.01 2.73 -18.11
C ARG A 213 -13.07 1.22 -17.91
N SER A 214 -13.80 0.54 -18.78
CA SER A 214 -14.02 -0.89 -18.69
C SER A 214 -12.79 -1.68 -19.12
N GLU A 215 -12.19 -1.30 -20.25
CA GLU A 215 -11.02 -1.93 -20.84
C GLU A 215 -9.75 -1.66 -20.02
N ALA A 216 -9.64 -0.46 -19.43
CA ALA A 216 -8.56 -0.07 -18.54
C ALA A 216 -8.53 -0.92 -17.26
N ARG A 217 -9.69 -1.12 -16.62
CA ARG A 217 -9.82 -1.98 -15.44
C ARG A 217 -9.52 -3.44 -15.78
N GLN A 218 -9.98 -3.91 -16.93
CA GLN A 218 -9.67 -5.27 -17.40
C GLN A 218 -8.16 -5.44 -17.60
N PHE A 219 -7.49 -4.51 -18.29
CA PHE A 219 -6.03 -4.52 -18.44
C PHE A 219 -5.32 -4.49 -17.09
N ALA A 220 -5.75 -3.63 -16.16
CA ALA A 220 -5.14 -3.52 -14.84
C ALA A 220 -5.18 -4.85 -14.08
N ARG A 221 -6.30 -5.58 -14.16
CA ARG A 221 -6.47 -6.92 -13.60
C ARG A 221 -5.58 -7.94 -14.28
N GLU A 222 -5.63 -8.04 -15.61
CA GLU A 222 -4.80 -8.99 -16.37
C GLU A 222 -3.31 -8.80 -16.04
N ALA A 223 -2.85 -7.55 -15.94
CA ALA A 223 -1.47 -7.25 -15.57
C ALA A 223 -1.14 -7.67 -14.13
N ALA A 224 -2.05 -7.44 -13.18
CA ALA A 224 -1.87 -7.85 -11.78
C ALA A 224 -1.85 -9.38 -11.63
N GLU A 225 -2.81 -10.07 -12.25
CA GLU A 225 -2.91 -11.54 -12.27
C GLU A 225 -1.65 -12.15 -12.88
N ALA A 226 -1.18 -11.64 -14.01
CA ALA A 226 0.01 -12.15 -14.66
C ALA A 226 1.27 -12.00 -13.79
N ILE A 227 1.41 -10.91 -13.03
CA ILE A 227 2.51 -10.76 -12.07
C ILE A 227 2.33 -11.76 -10.91
N ASN A 228 1.13 -11.87 -10.36
CA ASN A 228 0.83 -12.76 -9.24
C ASN A 228 1.11 -14.24 -9.59
N ASP A 229 0.73 -14.68 -10.77
CA ASP A 229 0.92 -16.07 -11.20
C ASP A 229 2.39 -16.41 -11.46
N ASN A 230 3.17 -15.45 -11.95
CA ASN A 230 4.57 -15.69 -12.34
C ASN A 230 5.59 -15.42 -11.24
N LEU A 231 5.24 -14.65 -10.21
CA LEU A 231 6.15 -14.24 -9.13
C LEU A 231 5.59 -14.55 -7.74
N ALA A 232 4.84 -15.65 -7.59
CA ALA A 232 4.29 -16.07 -6.31
C ALA A 232 5.39 -16.19 -5.22
N GLY A 233 5.10 -15.60 -4.05
CA GLY A 233 6.06 -15.51 -2.96
C GLY A 233 7.13 -14.43 -3.15
N GLU A 234 7.37 -13.90 -4.35
CA GLU A 234 8.31 -12.81 -4.59
C GLU A 234 7.60 -11.45 -4.73
N ALA A 235 6.47 -11.43 -5.44
CA ALA A 235 5.65 -10.25 -5.65
C ALA A 235 4.15 -10.56 -5.59
N THR A 236 3.38 -9.61 -5.07
CA THR A 236 1.91 -9.63 -5.09
C THR A 236 1.36 -8.25 -5.45
N VAL A 237 0.50 -8.18 -6.44
CA VAL A 237 -0.16 -6.97 -6.93
C VAL A 237 -1.63 -7.02 -6.53
N LEU A 238 -2.05 -5.98 -5.82
CA LEU A 238 -3.44 -5.79 -5.39
C LEU A 238 -3.95 -4.44 -5.94
N LEU A 239 -5.17 -4.46 -6.48
CA LEU A 239 -5.79 -3.31 -7.14
C LEU A 239 -6.77 -2.58 -6.23
N TYR A 240 -6.73 -1.26 -6.32
CA TYR A 240 -7.64 -0.36 -5.62
C TYR A 240 -8.09 0.79 -6.53
N GLU A 241 -9.20 1.41 -6.18
CA GLU A 241 -9.65 2.68 -6.77
C GLU A 241 -9.95 3.71 -5.68
N ASP A 242 -9.79 4.99 -5.99
CA ASP A 242 -10.14 6.07 -5.07
C ASP A 242 -11.65 6.06 -4.75
N ALA A 243 -12.01 6.11 -3.47
CA ALA A 243 -13.38 6.36 -3.02
C ALA A 243 -13.78 7.82 -3.20
N PHE A 244 -12.83 8.73 -2.93
CA PHE A 244 -13.03 10.17 -2.94
C PHE A 244 -11.82 10.83 -3.61
N GLY A 245 -12.08 11.69 -4.59
CA GLY A 245 -11.03 12.32 -5.39
C GLY A 245 -11.32 12.24 -6.88
N PRO A 246 -10.28 12.25 -7.73
CA PRO A 246 -10.42 12.05 -9.17
C PRO A 246 -11.07 10.69 -9.45
N MET A 247 -12.23 10.71 -10.10
CA MET A 247 -12.90 9.48 -10.54
C MET A 247 -12.00 8.68 -11.48
N ASP A 248 -12.16 7.35 -11.48
CA ASP A 248 -11.42 6.43 -12.35
C ASP A 248 -9.89 6.49 -12.17
N ARG A 249 -9.41 6.86 -10.97
CA ARG A 249 -8.03 6.66 -10.57
C ARG A 249 -7.85 5.24 -10.02
N ILE A 250 -6.94 4.51 -10.63
CA ILE A 250 -6.61 3.14 -10.25
C ILE A 250 -5.22 3.09 -9.62
N HIS A 251 -5.09 2.24 -8.61
CA HIS A 251 -3.88 2.04 -7.83
C HIS A 251 -3.49 0.56 -7.89
N TRP A 252 -2.24 0.30 -8.21
CA TRP A 252 -1.61 -1.00 -7.99
C TRP A 252 -0.71 -0.87 -6.76
N LEU A 253 -1.04 -1.61 -5.71
CA LEU A 253 -0.11 -1.87 -4.62
C LEU A 253 0.68 -3.12 -4.97
N ILE A 254 1.91 -2.93 -5.44
CA ILE A 254 2.83 -3.98 -5.86
C ILE A 254 3.78 -4.25 -4.68
N HIS A 255 3.47 -5.29 -3.93
CA HIS A 255 4.22 -5.74 -2.77
C HIS A 255 5.39 -6.59 -3.24
N LEU A 256 6.61 -6.20 -2.90
CA LEU A 256 7.82 -6.94 -3.26
C LEU A 256 8.48 -7.48 -2.00
N ARG A 257 9.00 -8.72 -2.08
CA ARG A 257 9.75 -9.32 -0.96
C ARG A 257 11.00 -8.51 -0.63
N SER A 258 11.65 -7.94 -1.64
CA SER A 258 12.86 -7.13 -1.49
C SER A 258 13.01 -6.13 -2.63
N LEU A 259 13.89 -5.15 -2.48
CA LEU A 259 14.24 -4.23 -3.57
C LEU A 259 14.81 -4.97 -4.79
N GLY A 260 15.54 -6.08 -4.57
CA GLY A 260 16.06 -6.92 -5.66
C GLY A 260 14.98 -7.55 -6.52
N THR A 261 13.80 -7.81 -5.96
CA THR A 261 12.65 -8.36 -6.69
C THR A 261 12.16 -7.41 -7.80
N TYR A 262 12.39 -6.09 -7.68
CA TYR A 262 12.02 -5.14 -8.74
C TYR A 262 12.66 -5.48 -10.09
N GLN A 263 13.91 -5.96 -10.08
CA GLN A 263 14.58 -6.39 -11.31
C GLN A 263 13.90 -7.62 -11.94
N ARG A 264 13.32 -8.50 -11.14
CA ARG A 264 12.55 -9.66 -11.62
C ARG A 264 11.23 -9.22 -12.25
N LEU A 265 10.56 -8.24 -11.65
CA LEU A 265 9.37 -7.63 -12.24
C LEU A 265 9.68 -7.01 -13.61
N LEU A 266 10.80 -6.29 -13.76
CA LEU A 266 11.23 -5.76 -15.06
C LEU A 266 11.55 -6.87 -16.07
N GLN A 267 12.26 -7.93 -15.65
CA GLN A 267 12.58 -9.06 -16.51
C GLN A 267 11.34 -9.80 -17.00
N LEU A 268 10.33 -9.95 -16.13
CA LEU A 268 9.07 -10.60 -16.48
C LEU A 268 8.40 -9.93 -17.69
N HIS A 269 8.33 -8.60 -17.71
CA HIS A 269 7.74 -7.84 -18.82
C HIS A 269 8.50 -7.98 -20.15
N VAL A 270 9.80 -8.30 -20.08
CA VAL A 270 10.67 -8.41 -21.25
C VAL A 270 10.75 -9.85 -21.78
N GLN A 271 10.86 -10.82 -20.87
CA GLN A 271 11.24 -12.20 -21.20
C GLN A 271 10.04 -13.15 -21.30
N ASN A 272 8.92 -12.83 -20.64
CA ASN A 272 7.74 -13.68 -20.68
C ASN A 272 6.77 -13.21 -21.77
N GLU A 273 6.61 -14.04 -22.79
CA GLU A 273 5.75 -13.74 -23.95
C GLU A 273 4.28 -13.55 -23.57
N SER A 274 3.73 -14.39 -22.68
CA SER A 274 2.32 -14.28 -22.29
C SER A 274 2.04 -13.00 -21.50
N VAL A 275 2.98 -12.57 -20.65
CA VAL A 275 2.90 -11.29 -19.95
C VAL A 275 3.04 -10.14 -20.94
N ARG A 276 4.01 -10.23 -21.84
CA ARG A 276 4.25 -9.22 -22.88
C ARG A 276 3.00 -9.02 -23.74
N ASP A 277 2.33 -10.09 -24.14
CA ASP A 277 1.11 -10.04 -24.95
C ASP A 277 -0.01 -9.21 -24.30
N ILE A 278 -0.14 -9.22 -22.98
CA ILE A 278 -1.14 -8.41 -22.25
C ILE A 278 -0.96 -6.91 -22.54
N PHE A 279 0.30 -6.45 -22.66
CA PHE A 279 0.67 -5.05 -22.91
C PHE A 279 0.66 -4.68 -24.40
N PHE A 280 0.80 -5.63 -25.32
CA PHE A 280 0.82 -5.33 -26.75
C PHE A 280 -0.49 -5.69 -27.48
N ARG A 281 -1.40 -6.42 -26.82
CA ARG A 281 -2.73 -6.71 -27.36
C ARG A 281 -3.47 -5.40 -27.67
N GLU A 282 -4.04 -5.34 -28.87
CA GLU A 282 -4.94 -4.26 -29.26
C GLU A 282 -6.21 -4.30 -28.41
N ARG A 283 -6.64 -3.15 -27.90
CA ARG A 283 -7.84 -3.01 -27.06
C ARG A 283 -8.77 -1.96 -27.63
N ALA A 284 -10.07 -2.17 -27.42
CA ALA A 284 -11.17 -1.33 -27.90
C ALA A 284 -11.15 -0.98 -29.42
N PRO A 285 -10.96 -1.97 -30.32
CA PRO A 285 -10.91 -1.72 -31.77
C PRO A 285 -12.20 -1.06 -32.30
N GLU A 286 -13.35 -1.37 -31.70
CA GLU A 286 -14.67 -0.85 -32.06
C GLU A 286 -14.89 0.63 -31.69
N LYS A 287 -14.06 1.20 -30.81
CA LYS A 287 -14.13 2.63 -30.45
C LYS A 287 -13.41 3.54 -31.45
N GLY A 288 -13.17 3.03 -32.67
CA GLY A 288 -12.60 3.77 -33.81
C GLY A 288 -11.12 4.15 -33.63
N ALA A 289 -10.46 3.56 -32.64
CA ALA A 289 -9.18 3.99 -32.14
C ALA A 289 -8.33 2.77 -31.73
N GLY A 290 -7.97 1.94 -32.72
CA GLY A 290 -6.98 0.88 -32.50
C GLY A 290 -5.77 1.38 -31.70
N GLY A 291 -5.29 0.57 -30.76
CA GLY A 291 -4.22 0.96 -29.84
C GLY A 291 -3.99 -0.03 -28.69
N THR A 292 -2.88 0.15 -27.99
CA THR A 292 -2.53 -0.63 -26.80
C THR A 292 -3.08 0.03 -25.53
N TRP A 293 -2.77 -0.55 -24.37
CA TRP A 293 -3.20 -0.05 -23.07
C TRP A 293 -2.94 1.45 -22.84
N ALA A 294 -1.86 1.99 -23.42
CA ALA A 294 -1.42 3.36 -23.17
C ALA A 294 -2.49 4.42 -23.52
N ARG A 295 -3.40 4.13 -24.45
CA ARG A 295 -4.49 5.06 -24.82
C ARG A 295 -5.63 5.08 -23.81
N MET A 296 -5.75 4.05 -22.97
CA MET A 296 -6.82 3.93 -22.00
C MET A 296 -6.58 4.79 -20.76
N PHE A 297 -5.40 5.38 -20.62
CA PHE A 297 -5.00 6.21 -19.49
C PHE A 297 -4.62 7.60 -19.95
N ALA A 298 -4.84 8.60 -19.09
CA ALA A 298 -4.42 9.96 -19.35
C ALA A 298 -2.89 10.00 -19.49
N GLN A 299 -2.40 10.66 -20.54
CA GLN A 299 -0.98 10.75 -20.82
C GLN A 299 -0.23 11.39 -19.63
N GLY A 300 0.86 10.74 -19.20
CA GLY A 300 1.68 11.23 -18.08
C GLY A 300 1.05 11.00 -16.70
N SER A 301 -0.08 10.29 -16.59
CA SER A 301 -0.70 10.01 -15.30
C SER A 301 -0.11 8.83 -14.54
N PHE A 302 0.75 8.03 -15.17
CA PHE A 302 1.44 6.93 -14.49
C PHE A 302 2.51 7.48 -13.56
N GLU A 303 2.35 7.18 -12.28
CA GLU A 303 3.28 7.57 -11.22
C GLU A 303 3.58 6.35 -10.35
N ASP A 304 4.87 6.09 -10.12
CA ASP A 304 5.36 5.04 -9.24
C ASP A 304 6.07 5.68 -8.05
N VAL A 305 5.59 5.38 -6.85
CA VAL A 305 6.28 5.70 -5.60
C VAL A 305 6.68 4.39 -4.91
N ALA A 306 7.91 4.34 -4.41
CA ALA A 306 8.40 3.15 -3.69
C ALA A 306 8.43 3.42 -2.19
N LEU A 307 7.65 2.65 -1.43
CA LEU A 307 7.45 2.79 0.01
C LEU A 307 8.24 1.73 0.76
N THR A 308 9.19 2.16 1.59
CA THR A 308 9.92 1.29 2.53
C THR A 308 9.26 1.35 3.90
N PRO A 309 8.99 0.20 4.55
CA PRO A 309 8.55 0.17 5.94
C PRO A 309 9.51 0.96 6.83
N HIS A 310 8.98 1.90 7.60
CA HIS A 310 9.79 2.62 8.57
C HIS A 310 10.31 1.66 9.67
N HIS A 311 11.59 1.73 9.98
CA HIS A 311 12.22 1.02 11.09
C HIS A 311 13.27 1.91 11.79
N TRP A 312 13.61 1.60 13.03
CA TRP A 312 14.65 2.34 13.75
C TRP A 312 15.99 2.26 13.02
N GLY A 313 16.72 3.37 12.99
CA GLY A 313 17.96 3.51 12.21
C GLY A 313 17.77 3.88 10.74
N LEU A 314 16.55 3.79 10.18
CA LEU A 314 16.26 4.35 8.87
C LEU A 314 16.45 5.88 8.90
N TYR A 315 17.15 6.44 7.92
CA TYR A 315 17.50 7.87 7.82
C TYR A 315 18.07 8.50 9.10
N ALA A 316 18.88 7.75 9.86
CA ALA A 316 19.47 8.19 11.12
C ALA A 316 18.44 8.58 12.21
N THR A 317 17.23 8.03 12.12
CA THR A 317 16.24 8.16 13.19
C THR A 317 16.82 7.62 14.49
N ARG A 318 16.79 8.46 15.53
CA ARG A 318 17.30 8.09 16.86
C ARG A 318 16.65 6.78 17.31
N LEU A 319 17.46 5.91 17.90
CA LEU A 319 16.93 4.74 18.60
C LEU A 319 16.05 5.22 19.76
N PRO A 320 15.01 4.48 20.14
CA PRO A 320 14.27 4.75 21.35
C PRO A 320 15.27 4.81 22.52
N SER A 321 15.17 5.85 23.35
CA SER A 321 15.85 5.82 24.65
C SER A 321 15.37 4.57 25.39
N ALA A 322 16.31 3.74 25.86
CA ALA A 322 15.98 2.58 26.67
C ALA A 322 15.09 3.04 27.84
N ARG A 323 13.88 2.50 27.90
CA ARG A 323 12.94 2.75 29.00
C ARG A 323 13.36 1.97 30.23
#